data_AF-A0AA38GN34-F1
#
_entry.id   AF-A0AA38GN34-F1
#
_cell.length_a   1.000
_cell.length_b   1.000
_cell.length_c   1.000
_cell.angle_alpha   90.00
_cell.angle_beta   90.00
_cell.angle_gamma   90.00
#
_symmetry.space_group_name_H-M   'P 1'
#
loop_
_entity.id
_entity.type
_entity.pdbx_description
1 polymer ?
#
loop_
_entity_poly.entity_id
_entity_poly.type
_entity_poly.pdbx_seq_one_letter_code
_entity_poly.pdbx_strand_id
1 'polypeptide(L)'
;FDIHGNLFGLLAAHPVAPLVSLHHLDSVAPVFPNMTRAKALRHFMKPARVDPDNILQQSICYDKRHNWTVSVSWGYCVQIFERIEVPRVLEFPLQTFLTWANSARKSSFLFNTRTVPRNPCERPTILFFNNIDTTNVSQLVGTTYTKRAMDWVKINCSRSEGTPEALQNIRVVSQKMQHDWTR
;
A
#
# COMPACT_ATOMS: atom_id res chain seq x y z
N PHE A 1 -13.68 -12.82 5.09
CA PHE A 1 -14.72 -11.83 4.75
C PHE A 1 -14.65 -11.57 3.27
N ASP A 2 -15.79 -11.25 2.64
CA ASP A 2 -15.85 -11.06 1.19
C ASP A 2 -15.99 -9.58 0.86
N ILE A 3 -15.07 -9.10 0.02
CA ILE A 3 -15.02 -7.72 -0.46
C ILE A 3 -14.75 -7.70 -1.96
N HIS A 4 -15.16 -6.62 -2.60
CA HIS A 4 -14.96 -6.41 -4.04
C HIS A 4 -14.60 -4.95 -4.33
N GLY A 5 -14.35 -4.65 -5.61
CA GLY A 5 -13.91 -3.31 -6.03
C GLY A 5 -12.42 -3.09 -5.83
N ASN A 6 -12.02 -1.95 -5.26
CA ASN A 6 -10.61 -1.57 -5.15
C ASN A 6 -10.00 -2.02 -3.81
N LEU A 7 -9.10 -2.99 -3.85
CA LEU A 7 -8.44 -3.56 -2.66
C LEU A 7 -7.33 -2.68 -2.06
N PHE A 8 -7.00 -1.53 -2.67
CA PHE A 8 -5.86 -0.69 -2.27
C PHE A 8 -5.77 -0.45 -0.77
N GLY A 9 -6.85 0.05 -0.15
CA GLY A 9 -6.82 0.39 1.26
C GLY A 9 -6.60 -0.80 2.18
N LEU A 10 -7.10 -1.99 1.81
CA LEU A 10 -6.86 -3.22 2.56
C LEU A 10 -5.39 -3.66 2.46
N LEU A 11 -4.83 -3.65 1.25
CA LEU A 11 -3.46 -4.09 1.00
C LEU A 11 -2.41 -3.06 1.48
N ALA A 12 -2.78 -1.78 1.61
CA ALA A 12 -1.88 -0.71 2.03
C ALA A 12 -1.73 -0.56 3.56
N ALA A 13 -2.71 -1.02 4.34
CA ALA A 13 -2.75 -0.84 5.80
C ALA A 13 -2.22 -2.07 6.55
N HIS A 14 -1.96 -1.91 7.86
CA HIS A 14 -1.42 -2.96 8.72
C HIS A 14 -2.28 -4.23 8.64
N PRO A 15 -1.74 -5.36 8.16
CA PRO A 15 -2.42 -6.62 8.34
C PRO A 15 -2.40 -6.95 9.85
N VAL A 16 -3.56 -6.93 10.52
CA VAL A 16 -3.69 -7.46 11.90
C VAL A 16 -3.32 -8.96 11.95
N ALA A 17 -3.40 -9.64 10.81
CA ALA A 17 -2.90 -10.98 10.56
C ALA A 17 -2.36 -11.08 9.12
N PRO A 18 -1.34 -11.92 8.85
CA PRO A 18 -0.77 -12.10 7.52
C PRO A 18 -1.83 -12.39 6.45
N LEU A 19 -1.64 -11.87 5.24
CA LEU A 19 -2.54 -12.19 4.13
C LEU A 19 -2.33 -13.65 3.71
N VAL A 20 -3.30 -14.50 4.03
CA VAL A 20 -3.27 -15.92 3.68
C VAL A 20 -3.75 -16.18 2.25
N SER A 21 -4.87 -15.58 1.86
CA SER A 21 -5.48 -15.82 0.55
C SER A 21 -6.33 -14.65 0.04
N LEU A 22 -6.44 -14.57 -1.29
CA LEU A 22 -7.38 -13.71 -2.01
C LEU A 22 -8.12 -14.59 -3.02
N HIS A 23 -9.45 -14.64 -2.95
CA HIS A 23 -10.25 -15.60 -3.74
C HIS A 23 -11.17 -14.96 -4.79
N HIS A 24 -11.63 -13.73 -4.61
CA HIS A 24 -12.54 -13.05 -5.56
C HIS A 24 -11.78 -12.16 -6.58
N LEU A 25 -10.73 -12.71 -7.20
CA LEU A 25 -9.78 -11.93 -8.02
C LEU A 25 -10.36 -11.40 -9.34
N ASP A 26 -11.45 -11.98 -9.82
CA ASP A 26 -12.24 -11.55 -10.98
C ASP A 26 -13.15 -10.35 -10.67
N SER A 27 -13.60 -10.25 -9.43
CA SER A 27 -14.56 -9.26 -8.93
C SER A 27 -13.90 -8.00 -8.35
N VAL A 28 -12.57 -7.95 -8.34
CA VAL A 28 -11.78 -6.81 -7.88
C VAL A 28 -11.11 -6.06 -9.03
N ALA A 29 -10.80 -4.80 -8.81
CA ALA A 29 -9.95 -4.02 -9.70
C ALA A 29 -8.52 -4.58 -9.69
N PRO A 30 -7.73 -4.40 -10.76
CA PRO A 30 -6.31 -4.73 -10.74
C PRO A 30 -5.61 -4.07 -9.54
N VAL A 31 -4.84 -4.86 -8.78
CA VAL A 31 -4.17 -4.37 -7.56
C VAL A 31 -3.08 -3.32 -7.84
N PHE A 32 -2.59 -3.25 -9.08
CA PHE A 32 -1.67 -2.22 -9.56
C PHE A 32 -2.31 -1.40 -10.68
N PRO A 33 -2.09 -0.07 -10.72
CA PRO A 33 -2.56 0.76 -11.82
C PRO A 33 -1.82 0.39 -13.12
N ASN A 34 -2.50 0.64 -14.26
CA ASN A 34 -2.01 0.46 -15.62
C ASN A 34 -1.55 -0.99 -15.92
N MET A 35 -2.20 -1.96 -15.28
CA MET A 35 -1.98 -3.39 -15.46
C MET A 35 -3.31 -4.13 -15.57
N THR A 36 -3.36 -5.18 -16.38
CA THR A 36 -4.47 -6.15 -16.34
C THR A 36 -4.45 -6.93 -15.04
N ARG A 37 -5.58 -7.50 -14.59
CA ARG A 37 -5.66 -8.31 -13.35
C ARG A 37 -4.58 -9.39 -13.28
N ALA A 38 -4.45 -10.18 -14.34
CA ALA A 38 -3.44 -11.25 -14.41
C ALA A 38 -2.00 -10.71 -14.37
N LYS A 39 -1.71 -9.59 -15.04
CA LYS A 39 -0.39 -8.96 -14.99
C LYS A 39 -0.10 -8.39 -13.61
N ALA A 40 -1.07 -7.75 -12.98
CA ALA A 40 -0.96 -7.18 -11.64
C ALA A 40 -0.69 -8.27 -10.59
N LEU A 41 -1.37 -9.43 -10.67
CA LEU A 41 -1.12 -10.56 -9.78
C LEU A 41 0.27 -11.16 -9.98
N ARG A 42 0.70 -11.40 -11.24
CA ARG A 42 2.06 -11.87 -11.52
C ARG A 42 3.12 -10.89 -11.01
N HIS A 43 2.84 -9.59 -11.08
CA HIS A 43 3.71 -8.53 -10.54
C HIS A 43 3.75 -8.55 -9.02
N PHE A 44 2.60 -8.71 -8.36
CA PHE A 44 2.47 -8.86 -6.90
C PHE A 44 3.25 -10.05 -6.35
N MET A 45 3.27 -11.17 -7.09
CA MET A 45 3.97 -12.38 -6.66
C MET A 45 5.50 -12.27 -6.71
N LYS A 46 6.09 -11.25 -7.34
CA LYS A 46 7.55 -11.08 -7.39
C LYS A 46 8.16 -10.90 -5.99
N PRO A 47 7.76 -9.89 -5.19
CA PRO A 47 8.28 -9.71 -3.83
C PRO A 47 7.84 -10.87 -2.90
N ALA A 48 6.60 -11.36 -3.06
CA ALA A 48 6.09 -12.47 -2.26
C ALA A 48 6.90 -13.77 -2.41
N ARG A 49 7.56 -13.99 -3.55
CA ARG A 49 8.44 -15.16 -3.76
C ARG A 49 9.83 -14.98 -3.16
N VAL A 50 10.28 -13.73 -2.99
CA VAL A 50 11.61 -13.43 -2.43
C VAL A 50 11.56 -13.45 -0.91
N ASP A 51 10.51 -12.86 -0.34
CA ASP A 51 10.27 -12.76 1.08
C ASP A 51 8.75 -12.83 1.37
N PRO A 52 8.19 -14.05 1.45
CA PRO A 52 6.76 -14.25 1.65
C PRO A 52 6.27 -13.72 2.99
N ASP A 53 7.15 -13.60 3.99
CA ASP A 53 6.73 -13.30 5.36
C ASP A 53 6.66 -11.79 5.60
N ASN A 54 7.44 -11.03 4.83
CA ASN A 54 7.39 -9.58 4.80
C ASN A 54 6.31 -9.03 3.85
N ILE A 55 5.67 -9.84 3.01
CA ILE A 55 4.68 -9.34 2.06
C ILE A 55 3.52 -8.63 2.77
N LEU A 56 3.20 -7.41 2.32
CA LEU A 56 2.18 -6.53 2.90
C LEU A 56 2.39 -6.11 4.35
N GLN A 57 3.52 -6.44 4.97
CA GLN A 57 3.81 -5.90 6.30
C GLN A 57 3.90 -4.37 6.23
N GLN A 58 3.21 -3.72 7.16
CA GLN A 58 3.21 -2.26 7.23
C GLN A 58 4.34 -1.79 8.14
N SER A 59 5.12 -0.82 7.66
CA SER A 59 6.07 -0.07 8.48
C SER A 59 5.80 1.43 8.34
N ILE A 60 5.93 2.17 9.44
CA ILE A 60 5.61 3.60 9.51
C ILE A 60 6.87 4.35 9.96
N CYS A 61 7.33 5.26 9.12
CA CYS A 61 8.49 6.12 9.37
C CYS A 61 8.07 7.58 9.38
N TYR A 62 8.77 8.41 10.16
CA TYR A 62 8.49 9.84 10.27
C TYR A 62 9.68 10.65 9.81
N ASP A 63 9.47 11.56 8.87
CA ASP A 63 10.43 12.61 8.54
C ASP A 63 10.00 13.90 9.23
N LYS A 64 10.59 14.14 10.40
CA LYS A 64 10.25 15.32 11.22
C LYS A 64 10.64 16.64 10.55
N ARG A 65 11.64 16.64 9.67
CA ARG A 65 12.11 17.87 9.01
C ARG A 65 11.07 18.39 8.03
N HIS A 66 10.46 17.49 7.28
CA HIS A 66 9.43 17.84 6.31
C HIS A 66 8.01 17.66 6.84
N ASN A 67 7.86 17.24 8.10
CA ASN A 67 6.59 16.93 8.73
C ASN A 67 5.83 15.81 8.00
N TRP A 68 6.52 14.76 7.56
CA TRP A 68 5.92 13.66 6.79
C TRP A 68 5.75 12.38 7.57
N THR A 69 4.72 11.63 7.19
CA THR A 69 4.58 10.22 7.55
C THR A 69 4.73 9.37 6.30
N VAL A 70 5.63 8.39 6.35
CA VAL A 70 5.87 7.41 5.29
C VAL A 70 5.34 6.07 5.78
N SER A 71 4.25 5.60 5.18
CA SER A 71 3.67 4.28 5.43
C SER A 71 4.03 3.35 4.28
N VAL A 72 4.79 2.31 4.56
CA VAL A 72 5.22 1.30 3.59
C VAL A 72 4.41 0.04 3.81
N SER A 73 3.69 -0.43 2.80
CA SER A 73 3.20 -1.81 2.69
C SER A 73 4.17 -2.57 1.78
N TRP A 74 5.00 -3.40 2.40
CA TRP A 74 6.17 -3.98 1.72
C TRP A 74 5.75 -4.88 0.56
N GLY A 75 6.37 -4.68 -0.61
CA GLY A 75 6.04 -5.39 -1.84
C GLY A 75 4.77 -4.91 -2.54
N TYR A 76 4.07 -3.89 -2.01
CA TYR A 76 2.85 -3.35 -2.60
C TYR A 76 2.90 -1.84 -2.88
N CYS A 77 2.95 -0.99 -1.84
CA CYS A 77 2.94 0.46 -2.04
C CYS A 77 3.58 1.24 -0.88
N VAL A 78 3.96 2.48 -1.17
CA VAL A 78 4.38 3.49 -0.18
C VAL A 78 3.39 4.65 -0.24
N GLN A 79 2.88 5.06 0.92
CA GLN A 79 2.04 6.25 1.10
C GLN A 79 2.84 7.31 1.86
N ILE A 80 2.89 8.53 1.33
CA ILE A 80 3.57 9.66 1.96
C ILE A 80 2.54 10.74 2.28
N PHE A 81 2.35 11.01 3.56
CA PHE A 81 1.44 12.03 4.07
C PHE A 81 2.23 13.30 4.37
N GLU A 82 1.76 14.46 3.92
CA GLU A 82 2.30 15.79 4.24
C GLU A 82 1.86 16.26 5.64
N ARG A 83 1.87 15.34 6.62
CA ARG A 83 1.57 15.58 8.04
C ARG A 83 2.04 14.38 8.87
N ILE A 84 2.16 14.56 10.18
CA ILE A 84 2.31 13.45 11.11
C ILE A 84 0.96 12.77 11.31
N GLU A 85 0.88 11.50 10.93
CA GLU A 85 -0.24 10.60 11.16
C GLU A 85 0.10 9.64 12.28
N VAL A 86 -0.85 9.37 13.17
CA VAL A 86 -0.63 8.41 14.25
C VAL A 86 -0.78 6.96 13.74
N PRO A 87 0.00 5.99 14.26
CA PRO A 87 -0.08 4.60 13.81
C PRO A 87 -1.49 4.04 13.85
N ARG A 88 -2.23 4.32 14.93
CA ARG A 88 -3.64 3.90 15.12
C ARG A 88 -4.57 4.34 13.98
N VAL A 89 -4.30 5.47 13.33
CA VAL A 89 -5.09 5.92 12.17
C VAL A 89 -4.68 5.15 10.91
N LEU A 90 -3.39 4.86 10.75
CA LEU A 90 -2.84 4.17 9.58
C LEU A 90 -3.06 2.65 9.61
N GLU A 91 -3.31 2.07 10.79
CA GLU A 91 -3.76 0.69 10.99
C GLU A 91 -5.14 0.46 10.37
N PHE A 92 -6.00 1.47 10.35
CA PHE A 92 -7.32 1.34 9.72
C PHE A 92 -7.21 1.52 8.21
N PRO A 93 -7.61 0.51 7.41
CA PRO A 93 -7.58 0.59 5.96
C PRO A 93 -8.50 1.69 5.44
N LEU A 94 -8.05 2.37 4.39
CA LEU A 94 -8.92 3.26 3.62
C LEU A 94 -10.04 2.42 3.00
N GLN A 95 -11.29 2.86 3.16
CA GLN A 95 -12.44 2.17 2.58
C GLN A 95 -12.50 2.41 1.07
N THR A 96 -11.65 1.72 0.31
CA THR A 96 -11.66 1.71 -1.17
C THR A 96 -12.42 0.51 -1.75
N PHE A 97 -12.78 -0.44 -0.89
CA PHE A 97 -13.47 -1.68 -1.22
C PHE A 97 -14.91 -1.66 -0.69
N LEU A 98 -15.73 -2.59 -1.19
CA LEU A 98 -17.16 -2.70 -0.89
C LEU A 98 -17.50 -4.10 -0.39
N THR A 99 -18.54 -4.19 0.44
CA THR A 99 -19.18 -5.45 0.83
C THR A 99 -20.10 -5.96 -0.28
N TRP A 100 -20.30 -7.28 -0.37
CA TRP A 100 -21.20 -7.89 -1.37
C TRP A 100 -22.69 -7.63 -1.11
N ALA A 101 -23.08 -7.31 0.12
CA ALA A 101 -24.46 -6.95 0.45
C ALA A 101 -24.80 -5.56 -0.15
N ASN A 102 -25.82 -5.54 -1.02
CA ASN A 102 -26.23 -4.44 -1.92
C ASN A 102 -26.63 -3.10 -1.27
N SER A 103 -25.74 -2.45 -0.49
CA SER A 103 -25.80 -0.99 -0.33
C SER A 103 -24.49 -0.41 0.22
N ALA A 104 -23.96 0.62 -0.44
CA ALA A 104 -22.89 1.47 0.09
C ALA A 104 -23.28 2.18 1.42
N ARG A 105 -24.57 2.18 1.77
CA ARG A 105 -25.13 2.79 2.99
C ARG A 105 -25.11 1.88 4.22
N LYS A 106 -24.82 0.58 4.09
CA LYS A 106 -24.77 -0.40 5.19
C LYS A 106 -23.59 -1.38 5.09
N SER A 107 -22.45 -0.94 4.59
CA SER A 107 -21.24 -1.78 4.60
C SER A 107 -20.73 -1.92 6.04
N SER A 108 -21.10 -3.01 6.71
CA SER A 108 -20.47 -3.44 7.96
C SER A 108 -19.30 -4.35 7.65
N PHE A 109 -18.08 -3.90 7.94
CA PHE A 109 -16.89 -4.74 7.88
C PHE A 109 -16.64 -5.39 9.24
N LEU A 110 -15.94 -6.52 9.25
CA LEU A 110 -15.51 -7.19 10.50
C LEU A 110 -14.32 -6.48 11.18
N PHE A 111 -13.89 -5.34 10.63
CA PHE A 111 -12.78 -4.54 11.10
C PHE A 111 -13.08 -3.06 10.84
N ASN A 112 -12.42 -2.19 11.59
CA ASN A 112 -12.59 -0.75 11.42
C ASN A 112 -11.93 -0.28 10.12
N THR A 113 -12.62 0.59 9.40
CA THR A 113 -12.09 1.27 8.22
C THR A 113 -12.06 2.78 8.47
N ARG A 114 -11.28 3.50 7.67
CA ARG A 114 -11.32 4.96 7.62
C ARG A 114 -11.77 5.44 6.25
N THR A 115 -12.48 6.57 6.24
CA THR A 115 -13.00 7.15 5.00
C THR A 115 -11.89 7.65 4.10
N VAL A 116 -12.07 7.50 2.79
CA VAL A 116 -11.18 8.14 1.81
C VAL A 116 -11.42 9.66 1.85
N PRO A 117 -10.38 10.49 2.04
CA PRO A 117 -10.53 11.94 2.04
C PRO A 117 -11.21 12.43 0.76
N ARG A 118 -12.26 13.25 0.93
CA ARG A 118 -13.00 13.86 -0.19
C ARG A 118 -12.12 14.84 -0.93
N ASN A 119 -11.41 15.68 -0.19
CA ASN A 119 -10.40 16.57 -0.73
C ASN A 119 -9.19 15.76 -1.21
N PRO A 120 -8.86 15.77 -2.50
CA PRO A 120 -7.75 14.97 -3.00
C PRO A 120 -6.39 15.52 -2.57
N CYS A 121 -6.31 16.77 -2.14
CA CYS A 121 -5.09 17.36 -1.59
C CYS A 121 -4.73 16.83 -0.20
N GLU A 122 -5.69 16.24 0.53
CA GLU A 122 -5.47 15.60 1.83
C GLU A 122 -5.02 14.14 1.70
N ARG A 123 -5.08 13.58 0.48
CA ARG A 123 -4.66 12.22 0.18
C ARG A 123 -3.14 12.14 0.13
N PRO A 124 -2.53 11.03 0.59
CA PRO A 124 -1.10 10.85 0.50
C PRO A 124 -0.65 10.72 -0.96
N THR A 125 0.61 11.07 -1.23
CA THR A 125 1.28 10.63 -2.46
C THR A 125 1.50 9.13 -2.38
N ILE A 126 1.15 8.41 -3.45
CA ILE A 126 1.23 6.94 -3.50
C ILE A 126 2.25 6.52 -4.56
N LEU A 127 3.19 5.66 -4.18
CA LEU A 127 4.11 4.98 -5.07
C LEU A 127 3.86 3.48 -5.00
N PHE A 128 3.83 2.79 -6.14
CA PHE A 128 3.57 1.36 -6.20
C PHE A 128 4.85 0.58 -6.41
N PHE A 129 4.89 -0.64 -5.89
CA PHE A 129 5.99 -1.57 -6.11
C PHE A 129 6.29 -1.70 -7.61
N ASN A 130 7.57 -1.57 -7.96
CA ASN A 130 8.05 -1.57 -9.33
C ASN A 130 9.08 -2.66 -9.59
N ASN A 131 10.11 -2.75 -8.75
CA ASN A 131 11.11 -3.80 -8.89
C ASN A 131 11.68 -4.22 -7.54
N ILE A 132 12.27 -5.41 -7.52
CA ILE A 132 13.01 -5.95 -6.38
C ILE A 132 14.44 -6.26 -6.84
N ASP A 133 15.40 -5.75 -6.09
CA ASP A 133 16.81 -5.96 -6.29
C ASP A 133 17.33 -6.81 -5.12
N THR A 134 17.62 -8.07 -5.41
CA THR A 134 18.27 -8.97 -4.46
C THR A 134 19.78 -8.77 -4.60
N THR A 135 20.40 -8.11 -3.62
CA THR A 135 21.86 -8.05 -3.58
C THR A 135 22.40 -9.35 -3.01
N ASN A 136 23.22 -10.08 -3.77
CA ASN A 136 23.79 -11.40 -3.38
C ASN A 136 24.71 -11.36 -2.15
N VAL A 137 24.96 -10.19 -1.56
CA VAL A 137 26.01 -9.98 -0.54
C VAL A 137 25.43 -9.81 0.87
N SER A 138 24.11 -9.81 1.04
CA SER A 138 23.49 -9.63 2.36
C SER A 138 22.10 -10.24 2.45
N GLN A 139 21.62 -10.47 3.68
CA GLN A 139 20.21 -10.74 3.96
C GLN A 139 19.29 -9.53 3.68
N LEU A 140 19.78 -8.47 3.03
CA LEU A 140 18.99 -7.29 2.70
C LEU A 140 18.30 -7.46 1.35
N VAL A 141 17.05 -7.00 1.31
CA VAL A 141 16.21 -6.97 0.11
C VAL A 141 15.90 -5.52 -0.22
N GLY A 142 16.32 -5.07 -1.41
CA GLY A 142 15.99 -3.75 -1.91
C GLY A 142 14.73 -3.80 -2.75
N THR A 143 13.74 -2.95 -2.46
CA THR A 143 12.55 -2.79 -3.29
C THR A 143 12.44 -1.34 -3.77
N THR A 144 12.05 -1.16 -5.03
CA THR A 144 11.80 0.16 -5.62
C THR A 144 10.32 0.35 -5.86
N TYR A 145 9.83 1.53 -5.51
CA TYR A 145 8.45 1.95 -5.67
C TYR A 145 8.45 3.17 -6.57
N THR A 146 7.57 3.18 -7.56
CA THR A 146 7.51 4.28 -8.53
C THR A 146 6.11 4.87 -8.55
N LYS A 147 6.07 6.18 -8.71
CA LYS A 147 4.83 6.90 -8.96
C LYS A 147 4.32 6.47 -10.32
N ARG A 148 3.09 6.00 -10.36
CA ARG A 148 2.39 5.67 -11.60
C ARG A 148 1.29 6.67 -11.81
N ALA A 149 1.19 7.18 -13.04
CA ALA A 149 0.06 8.01 -13.43
C ALA A 149 -1.23 7.24 -13.13
N MET A 150 -1.98 7.70 -12.13
CA MET A 150 -3.39 7.38 -12.05
C MET A 150 -4.07 8.36 -13.00
N ASP A 151 -4.62 7.87 -14.11
CA ASP A 151 -5.31 8.62 -15.18
C ASP A 151 -6.43 9.61 -14.71
N TRP A 152 -6.67 9.77 -13.41
CA TRP A 152 -7.86 10.36 -12.81
C TRP A 152 -7.57 11.65 -12.03
N VAL A 153 -6.31 12.08 -11.89
CA VAL A 153 -5.94 13.13 -10.92
C VAL A 153 -4.84 14.04 -11.49
N LYS A 154 -5.21 14.99 -12.36
CA LYS A 154 -4.50 16.27 -12.44
C LYS A 154 -5.21 17.22 -11.48
N ILE A 155 -4.80 17.21 -10.21
CA ILE A 155 -5.41 18.07 -9.19
C ILE A 155 -4.41 19.15 -8.85
N ASN A 156 -4.80 20.39 -9.12
CA ASN A 156 -4.03 21.57 -8.73
C ASN A 156 -4.24 21.81 -7.24
N CYS A 157 -3.46 21.11 -6.43
CA CYS A 157 -3.27 21.49 -5.04
C CYS A 157 -2.23 22.61 -5.02
N SER A 158 -2.51 23.73 -4.33
CA SER A 158 -1.52 24.78 -4.07
C SER A 158 -0.36 24.16 -3.28
N ARG A 159 0.76 23.87 -3.96
CA ARG A 159 1.86 23.09 -3.40
C ARG A 159 3.18 23.80 -3.66
N SER A 160 3.97 23.96 -2.60
CA SER A 160 5.30 24.57 -2.63
C SER A 160 6.35 23.57 -3.14
N GLU A 161 7.54 24.08 -3.47
CA GLU A 161 8.71 23.24 -3.71
C GLU A 161 9.00 22.33 -2.50
N GLY A 162 9.48 21.11 -2.79
CA GLY A 162 9.82 20.14 -1.75
C GLY A 162 8.64 19.30 -1.25
N THR A 163 7.51 19.20 -1.95
CA THR A 163 6.41 18.30 -1.59
C THR A 163 6.65 16.84 -2.06
N PRO A 164 6.08 15.83 -1.39
CA PRO A 164 6.12 14.43 -1.81
C PRO A 164 5.62 14.19 -3.24
N GLU A 165 4.79 15.08 -3.77
CA GLU A 165 4.26 14.99 -5.14
C GLU A 165 5.36 14.96 -6.20
N ALA A 166 6.48 15.64 -5.97
CA ALA A 166 7.62 15.64 -6.89
C ALA A 166 8.39 14.31 -6.91
N LEU A 167 8.23 13.48 -5.85
CA LEU A 167 8.91 12.20 -5.75
C LEU A 167 8.44 11.23 -6.83
N GLN A 168 9.38 10.79 -7.65
CA GLN A 168 9.12 9.79 -8.68
C GLN A 168 9.31 8.38 -8.15
N ASN A 169 10.36 8.18 -7.34
CA ASN A 169 10.78 6.86 -6.91
C ASN A 169 11.19 6.87 -5.43
N ILE A 170 10.94 5.75 -4.75
CA ILE A 170 11.45 5.46 -3.41
C ILE A 170 12.11 4.08 -3.42
N ARG A 171 13.25 3.96 -2.74
CA ARG A 171 13.88 2.68 -2.43
C ARG A 171 13.66 2.35 -0.96
N VAL A 172 13.13 1.17 -0.68
CA VAL A 172 13.01 0.61 0.67
C VAL A 172 13.98 -0.56 0.77
N VAL A 173 14.76 -0.57 1.84
CA VAL A 173 15.67 -1.68 2.17
C VAL A 173 15.13 -2.34 3.43
N SER A 174 14.93 -3.65 3.37
CA SER A 174 14.51 -4.46 4.52
C SER A 174 15.48 -5.62 4.72
N GLN A 175 15.56 -6.13 5.95
CA GLN A 175 16.16 -7.44 6.20
C GLN A 175 15.15 -8.52 5.83
N LYS A 176 15.64 -9.59 5.22
CA LYS A 176 14.83 -10.76 4.93
C LYS A 176 14.32 -11.33 6.24
N MET A 177 13.01 -11.54 6.34
CA MET A 177 12.46 -12.09 7.57
C MET A 177 12.99 -13.51 7.76
N GLN A 178 13.56 -13.79 8.94
CA GLN A 178 13.93 -15.14 9.33
C GLN A 178 12.86 -15.68 10.25
N HIS A 179 12.35 -16.85 9.91
CA HIS A 179 11.45 -17.61 10.75
C HIS A 179 12.16 -18.10 12.02
N ASP A 180 11.77 -17.62 13.20
CA ASP A 180 12.03 -18.30 14.47
C ASP A 180 10.70 -18.87 14.98
N TRP A 181 10.28 -20.00 14.40
CA TRP A 181 9.14 -20.78 14.92
C TRP A 181 9.54 -21.67 16.11
N THR A 182 10.73 -21.46 16.70
CA THR A 182 11.35 -22.33 17.70
C THR A 182 11.52 -21.69 19.08
N ARG A 183 10.62 -20.79 19.48
CA ARG A 183 10.53 -20.31 20.87
C ARG A 183 9.25 -20.71 21.56
#